data_AF-A0A917XUR8-F1
#
_entry.id   AF-A0A917XUR8-F1
#
_cell.length_a   1.000
_cell.length_b   1.000
_cell.length_c   1.000
_cell.angle_alpha   90.00
_cell.angle_beta   90.00
_cell.angle_gamma   90.00
#
_symmetry.space_group_name_H-M   'P 1'
#
loop_
_entity.id
_entity.type
_entity.pdbx_description
1 polymer ?
#
loop_
_entity_poly.entity_id
_entity_poly.type
_entity_poly.pdbx_seq_one_letter_code
_entity_poly.pdbx_strand_id
1 'polypeptide(L)' 'MNSKLKDPGIILLYVLVAVVAIVLIWWPTDIYLLGISLAGWLMFSTYLIWFLLAIIYVLWIERVQKEKENE' A
#
# COMPACT_ATOMS: atom_id res chain seq x y z
N MET A 1 28.14 2.50 1.50
CA MET A 1 27.14 1.76 2.33
C MET A 1 25.96 1.45 1.43
N ASN A 2 25.63 0.17 1.27
CA ASN A 2 24.89 -0.42 0.13
C ASN A 2 23.55 0.25 -0.21
N SER A 3 23.40 0.70 -1.46
CA SER A 3 22.18 1.26 -2.07
C SER A 3 21.03 0.25 -2.23
N LYS A 4 21.26 -1.03 -1.92
CA LYS A 4 20.24 -2.11 -1.93
C LYS A 4 19.10 -1.94 -0.91
N LEU A 5 19.22 -1.00 0.05
CA LEU A 5 18.13 -0.70 1.00
C LEU A 5 17.13 0.34 0.46
N LYS A 6 17.43 0.99 -0.67
CA LYS A 6 16.49 1.83 -1.44
C LYS A 6 15.82 1.04 -2.57
N ASP A 7 15.91 -0.30 -2.57
CA ASP A 7 15.26 -1.11 -3.58
C ASP A 7 13.75 -0.93 -3.48
N PRO A 8 13.09 -0.47 -4.57
CA PRO A 8 11.73 -0.01 -4.48
C PRO A 8 10.71 -1.09 -4.11
N GLY A 9 11.02 -2.35 -4.42
CA GLY A 9 10.22 -3.47 -3.96
C GLY A 9 10.19 -3.66 -2.45
N ILE A 10 11.28 -3.38 -1.72
CA ILE A 10 11.36 -3.65 -0.27
C ILE A 10 10.55 -2.64 0.54
N ILE A 11 10.56 -1.36 0.16
CA ILE A 11 9.74 -0.35 0.82
C ILE A 11 8.26 -0.62 0.56
N LEU A 12 7.90 -1.05 -0.66
CA LEU A 12 6.54 -1.48 -0.99
C LEU A 12 6.09 -2.65 -0.11
N LEU A 13 6.98 -3.63 0.11
CA LEU A 13 6.73 -4.77 0.98
C LEU A 13 6.41 -4.31 2.41
N TYR A 14 7.21 -3.39 2.98
CA TYR A 14 6.95 -2.87 4.33
C TYR A 14 5.61 -2.13 4.43
N VAL A 15 5.26 -1.32 3.42
CA VAL A 15 3.97 -0.62 3.37
C VAL A 15 2.82 -1.63 3.30
N LEU A 16 2.95 -2.66 2.46
CA LEU A 16 1.94 -3.71 2.33
C LEU A 16 1.76 -4.47 3.66
N VAL A 17 2.86 -4.88 4.29
CA VAL A 17 2.84 -5.58 5.59
C VAL A 17 2.19 -4.71 6.66
N ALA A 18 2.49 -3.41 6.70
CA ALA A 18 1.88 -2.48 7.66
C ALA A 18 0.36 -2.36 7.42
N VAL A 19 -0.08 -2.20 6.17
CA VAL A 19 -1.51 -2.13 5.83
C VAL A 19 -2.23 -3.42 6.24
N VAL A 20 -1.65 -4.59 5.93
CA VAL A 20 -2.22 -5.88 6.31
C VAL A 20 -2.28 -6.03 7.83
N ALA A 21 -1.23 -5.67 8.55
CA ALA A 21 -1.20 -5.74 10.01
C ALA A 21 -2.28 -4.84 10.65
N ILE A 22 -2.45 -3.62 10.14
CA ILE A 22 -3.51 -2.70 10.60
C ILE A 22 -4.90 -3.30 10.35
N VAL A 23 -5.13 -3.81 9.13
CA VAL A 23 -6.42 -4.44 8.77
C VAL A 23 -6.73 -5.65 9.64
N LEU A 24 -5.73 -6.48 9.96
CA LEU A 24 -5.89 -7.66 10.80
C LEU A 24 -6.10 -7.32 12.29
N ILE A 25 -5.39 -6.32 12.82
CA ILE A 25 -5.55 -5.89 14.22
C ILE A 25 -6.88 -5.17 14.43
N TRP A 26 -7.29 -4.33 13.48
CA TRP A 26 -8.47 -3.47 13.61
C TRP A 26 -9.78 -4.15 13.21
N TRP A 27 -9.73 -5.34 12.56
CA TRP A 27 -10.85 -5.97 11.88
C TRP A 27 -12.22 -5.86 12.60
N PRO A 28 -13.12 -4.96 12.16
CA PRO A 28 -14.39 -4.73 12.85
C PRO A 28 -15.50 -5.60 12.24
N THR A 29 -15.86 -6.69 12.94
CA THR A 29 -16.96 -7.59 12.53
C THR A 29 -18.35 -7.08 12.90
N ASP A 30 -18.46 -6.35 14.00
CA ASP A 30 -19.75 -6.05 14.65
C ASP A 30 -20.32 -4.67 14.30
N ILE A 31 -19.58 -3.86 13.55
CA ILE A 31 -20.04 -2.51 13.22
C ILE A 31 -20.78 -2.56 11.88
N TYR A 32 -22.06 -2.17 11.89
CA TYR A 32 -22.87 -2.00 10.69
C TYR A 32 -23.11 -0.50 10.47
N LEU A 33 -22.65 0.01 9.34
CA LEU A 33 -22.77 1.42 8.95
C LEU A 33 -23.65 1.51 7.69
N LEU A 34 -24.76 2.26 7.77
CA LEU A 34 -25.74 2.40 6.67
C LEU A 34 -26.36 1.06 6.21
N GLY A 35 -26.48 0.07 7.11
CA GLY A 35 -27.01 -1.26 6.78
C GLY A 35 -26.02 -2.18 6.07
N ILE A 36 -24.80 -1.70 5.79
CA ILE A 36 -23.69 -2.47 5.23
C ILE A 36 -22.68 -2.73 6.35
N SER A 37 -22.16 -3.96 6.44
CA SER A 37 -21.11 -4.26 7.41
C SER A 37 -19.90 -3.34 7.16
N LEU A 38 -19.29 -2.84 8.22
CA LEU A 38 -18.07 -2.03 8.15
C LEU A 38 -16.94 -2.81 7.44
N ALA A 39 -16.96 -4.14 7.52
CA ALA A 39 -16.09 -5.02 6.73
C ALA A 39 -16.30 -4.83 5.21
N GLY A 40 -17.54 -4.64 4.76
CA GLY A 40 -17.87 -4.38 3.36
C GLY A 40 -17.31 -3.03 2.88
N TRP A 41 -17.43 -1.99 3.70
CA TRP A 41 -16.78 -0.70 3.44
C TRP A 41 -15.25 -0.81 3.42
N LEU A 42 -14.67 -1.58 4.34
CA LEU A 42 -13.24 -1.80 4.42
C LEU A 42 -12.72 -2.52 3.16
N MET A 43 -13.45 -3.52 2.65
CA MET A 43 -13.12 -4.19 1.39
C MET A 43 -13.15 -3.22 0.20
N PHE A 44 -14.15 -2.35 0.11
CA PHE A 44 -14.24 -1.35 -0.95
C PHE A 44 -13.12 -0.31 -0.87
N SER A 45 -12.84 0.23 0.32
CA SER A 45 -11.72 1.15 0.53
C SER A 45 -10.37 0.50 0.26
N THR A 46 -10.23 -0.80 0.51
CA THR A 46 -9.02 -1.56 0.19
C THR A 46 -8.73 -1.51 -1.31
N TYR A 47 -9.73 -1.62 -2.19
CA TYR A 47 -9.53 -1.46 -3.64
C TYR A 47 -8.91 -0.10 -4.03
N LEU A 48 -9.37 0.99 -3.39
CA LEU A 48 -8.79 2.32 -3.62
C LEU A 48 -7.34 2.40 -3.14
N ILE A 49 -7.03 1.77 -2.00
CA ILE A 49 -5.66 1.69 -1.47
C ILE A 49 -4.76 0.94 -2.45
N TRP A 50 -5.21 -0.19 -3.00
CA TRP A 50 -4.46 -0.94 -4.02
C TRP A 50 -4.17 -0.10 -5.27
N PHE A 51 -5.16 0.68 -5.72
CA PHE A 51 -4.99 1.57 -6.87
C PHE A 51 -3.96 2.67 -6.61
N LEU A 52 -4.03 3.33 -5.44
CA LEU A 52 -3.05 4.33 -5.01
C LEU A 52 -1.64 3.73 -4.89
N LEU A 53 -1.52 2.54 -4.31
CA LEU A 53 -0.25 1.82 -4.18
C LEU A 53 0.38 1.55 -5.55
N ALA A 54 -0.42 1.14 -6.53
CA ALA A 54 0.05 0.92 -7.89
C ALA A 54 0.57 2.20 -8.54
N ILE A 55 -0.17 3.32 -8.40
CA ILE A 55 0.27 4.62 -8.93
C ILE A 55 1.59 5.07 -8.27
N ILE A 56 1.67 5.01 -6.95
CA ILE A 56 2.88 5.38 -6.20
C ILE A 56 4.05 4.52 -6.66
N TYR A 57 3.84 3.22 -6.85
CA TYR A 57 4.87 2.30 -7.33
C TYR A 57 5.37 2.67 -8.72
N VAL A 58 4.47 2.94 -9.67
CA VAL A 58 4.83 3.33 -11.04
C VAL A 58 5.59 4.66 -11.06
N LEU A 59 5.09 5.69 -10.38
CA LEU A 59 5.77 6.98 -10.29
C LEU A 59 7.15 6.86 -9.65
N TRP A 60 7.28 5.96 -8.68
CA TRP A 60 8.53 5.79 -7.98
C TRP A 60 9.57 5.02 -8.78
N ILE A 61 9.19 3.95 -9.50
CA ILE A 61 10.13 3.24 -10.36
C ILE A 61 10.60 4.12 -11.53
N GLU A 62 9.71 4.94 -12.09
CA GLU A 62 10.08 5.95 -13.09
C GLU A 62 11.09 6.96 -12.52
N ARG A 63 10.90 7.42 -11.28
CA ARG A 63 11.83 8.34 -10.63
C ARG A 63 13.20 7.70 -10.37
N VAL A 64 13.23 6.46 -9.90
CA VAL A 64 14.48 5.72 -9.66
C VAL A 64 15.23 5.46 -10.97
N GLN A 65 14.53 5.14 -12.06
CA GLN A 65 15.14 5.00 -13.38
C GLN A 65 15.74 6.33 -13.86
N LYS A 66 15.02 7.45 -13.74
CA LYS A 66 15.52 8.78 -14.10
C LYS A 66 16.75 9.20 -13.28
N GLU A 67 16.82 8.87 -11.99
CA GLU A 67 18.02 9.14 -11.18
C GLU A 67 19.23 8.35 -11.69
N LYS A 68 19.05 7.08 -12.09
CA LYS A 68 20.14 6.24 -12.61
C LYS A 68 20.62 6.60 -14.02
N GLU A 69 19.75 7.20 -14.84
CA GLU A 69 20.08 7.60 -16.22
C GLU A 69 20.80 8.96 -16.28
N ASN A 70 20.75 9.77 -15.21
CA ASN A 70 21.42 11.06 -15.09
C ASN A 70 22.75 11.01 -14.30
N GLU A 71 23.18 9.84 -13.83
CA GLU A 71 24.53 9.57 -13.29
C GLU A 71 25.45 9.01 -14.40
#